data_AF-A0A522LZN0-F1
#
_entry.id   AF-A0A522LZN0-F1
#
_cell.length_a   1.000
_cell.length_b   1.000
_cell.length_c   1.000
_cell.angle_alpha   90.00
_cell.angle_beta   90.00
_cell.angle_gamma   90.00
#
_symmetry.space_group_name_H-M   'P 1'
#
loop_
_entity.id
_entity.type
_entity.pdbx_description
1 polymer ?
#
loop_
_entity_poly.entity_id
_entity_poly.type
_entity_poly.pdbx_seq_one_letter_code
_entity_poly.pdbx_strand_id
1 'polypeptide(L)' 'MDRKLLDILVCPLCKGPLVYDKVKTELVCRADRLAYPIRDDIPVMLEDEARKLTSEELPK' A
#
# COMPACT_ATOMS: atom_id res chain seq x y z
N MET A 1 -15.09 13.10 5.04
CA MET A 1 -13.70 12.60 5.05
C MET A 1 -13.13 12.82 3.66
N ASP A 2 -12.20 13.77 3.56
CA ASP A 2 -11.69 14.38 2.33
C ASP A 2 -10.82 13.43 1.51
N ARG A 3 -11.23 13.16 0.26
CA ARG A 3 -10.50 12.37 -0.74
C ARG A 3 -9.06 12.84 -0.99
N LYS A 4 -8.70 14.06 -0.60
CA LYS A 4 -7.39 14.70 -0.85
C LYS A 4 -6.26 14.27 0.11
N LEU A 5 -6.57 13.66 1.26
CA LEU A 5 -5.53 13.21 2.21
C LEU A 5 -4.94 11.84 1.85
N LEU A 6 -5.71 10.99 1.16
CA LEU A 6 -5.26 9.66 0.71
C LEU A 6 -4.34 9.74 -0.52
N ASP A 7 -4.38 10.82 -1.31
CA ASP A 7 -3.47 11.08 -2.44
C ASP A 7 -2.03 11.41 -2.01
N ILE A 8 -1.79 11.64 -0.72
CA ILE A 8 -0.44 11.97 -0.19
C ILE A 8 0.37 10.70 0.08
N LEU A 9 -0.29 9.55 0.28
CA LEU A 9 0.38 8.31 0.64
C LEU A 9 1.03 7.68 -0.59
N VAL A 10 2.32 7.96 -0.75
CA VAL A 10 3.20 7.36 -1.75
C VAL A 10 4.04 6.26 -1.13
N CYS A 11 4.52 5.31 -1.95
CA CYS A 11 5.41 4.27 -1.48
C CYS A 11 6.68 4.88 -0.86
N PRO A 12 7.14 4.44 0.33
CA PRO A 12 8.35 4.97 0.95
C PRO A 12 9.61 4.70 0.10
N LEU A 13 9.63 3.62 -0.68
CA LEU A 13 10.77 3.20 -1.52
C LEU A 13 10.78 3.92 -2.87
N CYS A 14 9.81 3.63 -3.75
CA CYS A 14 9.79 4.19 -5.11
C CYS A 14 9.12 5.57 -5.23
N LYS A 15 8.49 6.09 -4.17
CA LYS A 15 7.64 7.31 -4.20
C LYS A 15 6.48 7.26 -5.21
N GLY A 16 6.16 6.07 -5.71
CA GLY A 16 5.06 5.84 -6.63
C GLY A 16 3.69 5.79 -5.93
N PRO A 17 2.60 5.74 -6.72
CA PRO A 17 1.25 5.67 -6.19
C PRO A 17 1.01 4.34 -5.47
N LEU A 18 0.25 4.40 -4.37
CA LEU A 18 -0.25 3.23 -3.65
C LEU A 18 -1.71 2.99 -3.98
N VAL A 19 -2.08 1.72 -4.13
CA VAL A 19 -3.46 1.28 -4.36
C VAL A 19 -4.01 0.76 -3.04
N TYR A 20 -5.08 1.38 -2.55
CA TYR A 20 -5.74 0.89 -1.34
C TYR A 20 -6.60 -0.34 -1.65
N ASP A 21 -6.19 -1.49 -1.09
CA ASP A 21 -6.97 -2.72 -1.09
C ASP A 21 -7.92 -2.71 0.13
N LYS A 22 -9.20 -2.47 -0.15
CA LYS A 22 -10.26 -2.46 0.88
C LYS A 22 -10.61 -3.85 1.43
N VAL A 23 -10.30 -4.91 0.68
CA VAL A 23 -10.64 -6.28 1.08
C VAL A 23 -9.65 -6.74 2.15
N LYS A 24 -8.37 -6.45 1.93
CA LYS A 24 -7.30 -6.83 2.85
C LYS A 24 -6.91 -5.73 3.83
N THR A 25 -7.39 -4.50 3.63
CA THR A 25 -7.04 -3.31 4.43
C THR A 25 -5.53 -3.04 4.36
N GLU A 26 -5.04 -2.92 3.12
CA GLU A 26 -3.60 -2.80 2.82
C GLU A 26 -3.35 -1.75 1.73
N LEU A 27 -2.15 -1.16 1.70
CA LEU A 27 -1.69 -0.29 0.63
C LEU A 27 -0.72 -1.05 -0.27
N VAL A 28 -1.11 -1.26 -1.52
CA VAL A 28 -0.36 -2.01 -2.51
C VAL A 28 0.49 -1.09 -3.38
N CYS A 29 1.79 -1.31 -3.40
CA CYS A 29 2.71 -0.74 -4.38
C CYS A 29 2.94 -1.71 -5.53
N ARG A 30 2.54 -1.32 -6.75
CA ARG A 30 2.75 -2.15 -7.96
C ARG A 30 4.21 -2.18 -8.41
N ALA A 31 4.94 -1.08 -8.24
CA ALA A 31 6.33 -0.96 -8.70
C ALA A 31 7.26 -1.90 -7.92
N ASP A 32 7.16 -1.85 -6.59
CA ASP A 32 7.98 -2.67 -5.69
C ASP A 32 7.37 -4.05 -5.41
N ARG A 33 6.12 -4.28 -5.84
CA ARG A 33 5.32 -5.48 -5.54
C ARG A 33 5.25 -5.74 -4.03
N LEU A 34 4.94 -4.70 -3.28
CA LEU A 34 4.83 -4.73 -1.83
C LEU A 34 3.43 -4.32 -1.41
N ALA A 35 2.93 -4.91 -0.33
CA ALA A 35 1.70 -4.53 0.32
C ALA A 35 1.96 -4.17 1.78
N TYR A 36 1.64 -2.93 2.13
CA TYR A 36 1.79 -2.37 3.46
C TYR A 36 0.47 -2.56 4.24
N PRO A 37 0.46 -3.25 5.39
CA PRO A 37 -0.76 -3.45 6.15
C PRO A 37 -1.21 -2.16 6.83
N ILE A 38 -2.52 -2.01 7.01
CA ILE A 38 -3.08 -0.96 7.86
C ILE A 38 -3.53 -1.60 9.17
N ARG A 39 -2.99 -1.13 10.29
CA ARG A 39 -3.33 -1.59 11.65
C ARG A 39 -3.88 -0.40 12.43
N ASP A 40 -5.05 -0.56 13.04
CA ASP A 40 -5.73 0.52 13.80
C ASP A 40 -5.92 1.81 12.98
N ASP A 41 -6.30 1.68 11.71
CA ASP A 41 -6.39 2.79 10.74
C ASP A 41 -5.08 3.54 10.46
N ILE A 42 -3.93 3.01 10.92
CA ILE A 42 -2.59 3.56 10.69
C ILE A 42 -1.86 2.70 9.66
N PRO A 43 -1.44 3.26 8.50
CA PRO A 43 -0.63 2.54 7.54
C PRO A 43 0.77 2.23 8.07
N VAL A 44 1.14 0.96 8.12
CA VAL A 44 2.49 0.52 8.50
C VAL A 44 3.38 0.53 7.27
N MET A 45 4.02 1.67 7.01
CA MET A 45 4.93 1.88 5.87
C MET A 45 6.37 1.43 6.15
N LEU A 46 6.55 0.29 6.81
CA LEU A 46 7.86 -0.30 7.06
C LEU A 46 8.11 -1.44 6.07
N GLU A 47 9.31 -1.48 5.48
CA GLU A 47 9.69 -2.53 4.51
C GLU A 47 9.65 -3.93 5.13
N ASP A 48 10.12 -4.09 6.37
CA ASP A 48 10.11 -5.37 7.10
C ASP A 48 8.69 -5.90 7.38
N GLU A 49 7.72 -5.00 7.53
CA GLU A 49 6.30 -5.36 7.75
C GLU A 49 5.52 -5.47 6.42
N ALA A 50 6.11 -5.03 5.32
CA ALA A 50 5.47 -5.09 4.02
C ALA A 50 5.51 -6.51 3.47
N ARG A 51 4.34 -7.04 3.10
CA ARG A 51 4.28 -8.36 2.46
C ARG A 51 4.62 -8.25 0.98
N LYS A 52 5.44 -9.16 0.48
CA LYS A 52 5.71 -9.28 -0.96
C LYS A 52 4.49 -9.84 -1.67
N LEU A 53 4.07 -9.17 -2.72
CA LEU A 53 3.00 -9.62 -3.60
C LEU A 53 3.58 -10.50 -4.69
N THR A 54 2.93 -11.64 -4.93
CA THR A 54 3.20 -12.44 -6.12
C THR A 54 2.57 -11.77 -7.35
N SER A 55 3.01 -12.17 -8.54
CA SER A 55 2.47 -11.65 -9.81
C SER A 55 0.96 -11.85 -9.99
N GLU A 56 0.37 -12.80 -9.26
CA GLU A 56 -1.07 -13.10 -9.29
C GLU A 56 -1.89 -12.16 -8.38
N GLU A 57 -1.26 -11.57 -7.36
CA GLU A 57 -1.90 -10.67 -6.39
C GLU A 57 -1.78 -9.19 -6.75
N LEU A 58 -1.03 -8.85 -7.80
CA LEU A 58 -0.96 -7.48 -8.28
C LEU A 58 -2.32 -7.07 -8.84
N PRO A 59 -2.96 -6.02 -8.28
CA PRO A 59 -4.22 -5.54 -8.83
C PRO A 59 -3.98 -5.14 -10.29
N LYS A 60 -4.86 -5.56 -11.22
CA LYS A 60 -4.80 -5.19 -12.64
C LYS A 60 -5.00 -3.70 -12.87
#